data_AF-A0A4Y7JCU1-F1
#
_entry.id   AF-A0A4Y7JCU1-F1
#
_cell.length_a   1.000
_cell.length_b   1.000
_cell.length_c   1.000
_cell.angle_alpha   90.00
_cell.angle_beta   90.00
_cell.angle_gamma   90.00
#
_symmetry.space_group_name_H-M   'P 1'
#
loop_
_entity.id
_entity.type
_entity.pdbx_description
1 polymer ?
#
loop_
_entity_poly.entity_id
_entity_poly.type
_entity_poly.pdbx_seq_one_letter_code
_entity_poly.pdbx_strand_id
1 'polypeptide(L)'
;MIHGKKMCDDCLRVSVDFVEIKTAILPYPSGDIVTVYDARESVVQWPKHLVVLVGNGRTRLDAFDEFVKRAKEVFRSRAAIKVELHRDVFGQTVDVPIHMALEDIEFVCTSQKLTNNAIVLFIRFLYEKLDGDARKTKFGFMNPAAVHFSVNKTELVKSVLNRLKDSVPSRKYIFIPCNTGIHWVLIVFFDGIFYYLNSLDEKCRYKLEEQMSTVSKALRKLGVKRSEEKVFWVDVKHNPKQKGDWECGFFVMLYMKHIIESYDTSMRNPKEMFKSGMNYGATEIDEIKREWMDYISPILEKISFTAHERNFKRGICVKENLTGFRDYLNQR
;
A
#
# COMPACT_ATOMS: atom_id res chain seq x y z
N MET A 1 -24.27 9.23 35.32
CA MET A 1 -23.26 9.87 36.18
C MET A 1 -21.88 9.47 35.68
N ILE A 2 -20.95 10.42 35.56
CA ILE A 2 -19.53 10.18 35.28
C ILE A 2 -18.74 10.91 36.37
N HIS A 3 -17.85 10.21 37.08
CA HIS A 3 -17.05 10.75 38.20
C HIS A 3 -17.87 11.57 39.21
N GLY A 4 -19.04 11.06 39.63
CA GLY A 4 -19.90 11.73 40.60
C GLY A 4 -20.66 12.96 40.08
N LYS A 5 -20.49 13.35 38.80
CA LYS A 5 -21.23 14.44 38.17
C LYS A 5 -22.33 13.93 37.23
N LYS A 6 -23.44 14.68 37.14
CA LYS A 6 -24.49 14.43 36.14
C LYS A 6 -23.89 14.69 34.74
N MET A 7 -24.22 13.81 33.81
CA MET A 7 -23.77 13.95 32.42
C MET A 7 -24.61 15.03 31.74
N CYS A 8 -23.98 15.92 30.98
CA CYS A 8 -24.69 16.90 30.17
C CYS A 8 -25.41 16.23 28.99
N ASP A 9 -26.58 16.74 28.61
CA ASP A 9 -27.43 16.14 27.57
C ASP A 9 -26.78 16.16 26.17
N ASP A 10 -25.89 17.14 25.93
CA ASP A 10 -25.13 17.29 24.67
C ASP A 10 -23.72 16.66 24.73
N CYS A 11 -23.52 15.67 25.59
CA CYS A 11 -22.24 14.97 25.74
C CYS A 11 -22.32 13.48 25.40
N LEU A 12 -21.17 12.91 25.01
CA LEU A 12 -20.94 11.48 24.85
C LEU A 12 -20.07 10.94 25.99
N ARG A 13 -20.17 9.64 26.26
CA ARG A 13 -19.20 8.92 27.12
C ARG A 13 -18.04 8.48 26.22
N VAL A 14 -16.82 8.87 26.59
CA VAL A 14 -15.62 8.64 25.77
C VAL A 14 -14.54 7.99 26.63
N SER A 15 -13.95 6.90 26.14
CA SER A 15 -12.70 6.34 26.65
C SER A 15 -11.52 6.88 25.83
N VAL A 16 -10.39 7.10 26.47
CA VAL A 16 -9.21 7.71 25.83
C VAL A 16 -8.10 6.67 25.69
N ASP A 17 -7.88 6.20 24.45
CA ASP A 17 -6.87 5.18 24.13
C ASP A 17 -5.52 5.80 23.73
N PHE A 18 -5.55 6.91 23.00
CA PHE A 18 -4.36 7.60 22.50
C PHE A 18 -4.46 9.11 22.74
N VAL A 19 -3.36 9.74 23.14
CA VAL A 19 -3.29 11.18 23.46
C VAL A 19 -2.11 11.81 22.75
N GLU A 20 -2.39 12.70 21.80
CA GLU A 20 -1.38 13.44 21.05
C GLU A 20 -0.83 14.63 21.86
N ILE A 21 -1.71 15.41 22.48
CA ILE A 21 -1.35 16.58 23.30
C ILE A 21 -1.66 16.29 24.76
N LYS A 22 -0.65 15.85 25.52
CA LYS A 22 -0.82 15.39 26.91
C LYS A 22 -1.30 16.48 27.88
N THR A 23 -0.99 17.73 27.60
CA THR A 23 -1.33 18.88 28.45
C THR A 23 -2.69 19.50 28.14
N ALA A 24 -3.43 18.98 27.16
CA ALA A 24 -4.76 19.48 26.83
C ALA A 24 -5.72 19.27 28.01
N ILE A 25 -6.49 20.29 28.35
CA ILE A 25 -7.45 20.26 29.47
C ILE A 25 -8.76 19.62 28.97
N LEU A 26 -9.40 18.81 29.83
CA LEU A 26 -10.71 18.24 29.54
C LEU A 26 -11.79 19.31 29.46
N PRO A 27 -12.79 19.15 28.58
CA PRO A 27 -13.98 20.03 28.57
C PRO A 27 -14.74 20.03 29.91
N TYR A 28 -14.74 18.89 30.62
CA TYR A 28 -15.40 18.74 31.92
C TYR A 28 -14.49 18.02 32.93
N PRO A 29 -13.54 18.73 33.56
CA PRO A 29 -12.67 18.18 34.60
C PRO A 29 -13.45 17.68 35.82
N SER A 30 -12.95 16.63 36.47
CA SER A 30 -13.54 16.12 37.71
C SER A 30 -12.49 15.48 38.62
N GLY A 31 -12.35 16.02 39.84
CA GLY A 31 -11.36 15.55 40.80
C GLY A 31 -9.95 15.58 40.22
N ASP A 32 -9.27 14.43 40.27
CA ASP A 32 -7.90 14.25 39.78
C ASP A 32 -7.81 14.09 38.26
N ILE A 33 -8.94 14.04 37.54
CA ILE A 33 -8.98 13.91 36.08
C ILE A 33 -9.17 15.31 35.47
N VAL A 34 -8.05 15.95 35.12
CA VAL A 34 -8.02 17.34 34.64
C VAL A 34 -7.63 17.44 33.18
N THR A 35 -6.64 16.68 32.74
CA THR A 35 -6.14 16.68 31.36
C THR A 35 -6.64 15.47 30.57
N VAL A 36 -6.53 15.55 29.25
CA VAL A 36 -6.82 14.42 28.35
C VAL A 36 -5.91 13.23 28.65
N TYR A 37 -4.69 13.48 29.15
CA TYR A 37 -3.77 12.42 29.56
C TYR A 37 -4.20 11.71 30.85
N ASP A 38 -4.81 12.44 31.79
CA ASP A 38 -5.35 11.88 33.04
C ASP A 38 -6.60 11.02 32.80
N ALA A 39 -7.29 11.25 31.68
CA ALA A 39 -8.49 10.51 31.29
C ALA A 39 -8.20 9.11 30.72
N ARG A 40 -6.93 8.76 30.49
CA ARG A 40 -6.55 7.43 30.00
C ARG A 40 -6.95 6.37 31.02
N GLU A 41 -7.49 5.25 30.53
CA GLU A 41 -8.05 4.16 31.34
C GLU A 41 -9.31 4.54 32.14
N SER A 42 -9.87 5.73 31.88
CA SER A 42 -11.12 6.20 32.47
C SER A 42 -12.18 6.50 31.40
N VAL A 43 -13.39 6.84 31.85
CA VAL A 43 -14.49 7.25 30.96
C VAL A 43 -14.92 8.66 31.34
N VAL A 44 -14.69 9.60 30.43
CA VAL A 44 -15.04 11.02 30.60
C VAL A 44 -16.26 11.38 29.77
N GLN A 45 -16.88 12.52 30.07
CA GLN A 45 -17.91 13.10 29.20
C GLN A 45 -17.28 14.10 28.23
N TRP A 46 -17.73 14.09 26.98
CA TRP A 46 -17.19 14.93 25.91
C TRP A 46 -18.29 15.62 25.10
N PRO A 47 -18.23 16.94 24.84
CA PRO A 47 -19.23 17.62 24.03
C PRO A 47 -19.33 17.03 22.62
N LYS A 48 -20.56 16.73 22.16
CA LYS A 48 -20.80 16.10 20.85
C LYS A 48 -20.14 16.87 19.70
N HIS A 49 -20.21 18.20 19.73
CA HIS A 49 -19.65 19.07 18.69
C HIS A 49 -18.10 19.04 18.61
N LEU A 50 -17.42 18.57 19.67
CA LEU A 50 -15.96 18.38 19.67
C LEU A 50 -15.55 16.95 19.32
N VAL A 51 -16.52 16.05 19.15
CA VAL A 51 -16.26 14.68 18.71
C VAL A 51 -16.35 14.62 17.20
N VAL A 52 -15.20 14.43 16.56
CA VAL A 52 -15.17 13.99 15.17
C VAL A 52 -15.42 12.50 15.19
N LEU A 53 -16.65 12.10 14.86
CA LEU A 53 -16.98 10.70 14.63
C LEU A 53 -16.25 10.24 13.37
N VAL A 54 -15.11 9.58 13.55
CA VAL A 54 -14.48 8.79 12.49
C VAL A 54 -15.35 7.55 12.31
N GLY A 55 -16.39 7.69 11.50
CA GLY A 55 -17.33 6.63 11.16
C GLY A 55 -18.66 6.71 11.90
N ASN A 56 -19.72 7.08 11.18
CA ASN A 56 -21.09 6.70 11.54
C ASN A 56 -21.16 5.17 11.61
N GLY A 57 -21.10 4.55 12.78
CA GLY A 57 -21.65 3.22 13.10
C GLY A 57 -21.54 2.10 12.04
N ARG A 58 -20.50 2.13 11.21
CA ARG A 58 -20.27 1.22 10.10
C ARG A 58 -19.09 0.35 10.53
N THR A 59 -19.31 -0.96 10.61
CA THR A 59 -18.25 -1.90 11.00
C THR A 59 -17.05 -1.77 10.06
N ARG A 60 -15.87 -2.21 10.52
CA ARG A 60 -14.63 -2.22 9.73
C ARG A 60 -14.77 -2.96 8.38
N LEU A 61 -15.68 -3.91 8.28
CA LEU A 61 -16.06 -4.59 7.03
C LEU A 61 -16.83 -3.65 6.09
N ASP A 62 -17.75 -2.86 6.64
CA ASP A 62 -18.62 -1.96 5.89
C ASP A 62 -17.84 -0.91 5.08
N ALA A 63 -16.67 -0.46 5.54
CA ALA A 63 -15.85 0.51 4.81
C ALA A 63 -15.24 -0.10 3.53
N PHE A 64 -14.69 -1.31 3.63
CA PHE A 64 -14.15 -2.03 2.47
C PHE A 64 -15.27 -2.47 1.52
N ASP A 65 -16.41 -2.90 2.06
CA ASP A 65 -17.57 -3.30 1.26
C ASP A 65 -18.14 -2.11 0.47
N GLU A 66 -18.27 -0.94 1.10
CA GLU A 66 -18.71 0.28 0.40
C GLU A 66 -17.68 0.75 -0.63
N PHE A 67 -16.38 0.59 -0.37
CA PHE A 67 -15.34 0.88 -1.36
C PHE A 67 -15.43 -0.06 -2.57
N VAL A 68 -15.58 -1.36 -2.33
CA VAL A 68 -15.79 -2.37 -3.39
C VAL A 68 -17.07 -2.08 -4.18
N LYS A 69 -18.15 -1.67 -3.52
CA LYS A 69 -19.41 -1.28 -4.18
C LYS A 69 -19.22 -0.06 -5.08
N ARG A 70 -18.48 0.97 -4.63
CA ARG A 70 -18.12 2.11 -5.48
C ARG A 70 -17.25 1.69 -6.66
N ALA A 71 -16.28 0.81 -6.44
CA ALA A 71 -15.46 0.26 -7.52
C ALA A 71 -16.34 -0.47 -8.56
N LYS A 72 -17.26 -1.34 -8.14
CA LYS A 72 -18.19 -2.05 -9.03
C LYS A 72 -18.97 -1.11 -9.95
N GLU A 73 -19.36 0.06 -9.46
CA GLU A 73 -19.99 1.09 -10.29
C GLU A 73 -19.04 1.59 -11.41
N VAL A 74 -17.80 1.95 -11.05
CA VAL A 74 -16.78 2.44 -12.00
C VAL A 74 -16.46 1.41 -13.09
N PHE A 75 -16.38 0.13 -12.69
CA PHE A 75 -16.03 -1.00 -13.55
C PHE A 75 -17.22 -1.63 -14.27
N ARG A 76 -18.47 -1.21 -14.01
CA ARG A 76 -19.68 -1.82 -14.64
C ARG A 76 -19.58 -1.95 -16.16
N SER A 77 -18.98 -0.96 -16.81
CA SER A 77 -18.80 -0.92 -18.27
C SER A 77 -17.34 -0.89 -18.71
N ARG A 78 -16.41 -1.32 -17.84
CA ARG A 78 -14.95 -1.24 -18.08
C ARG A 78 -14.26 -2.48 -17.53
N ALA A 79 -13.48 -3.15 -18.38
CA ALA A 79 -12.64 -4.26 -17.92
C ALA A 79 -11.47 -3.80 -17.02
N ALA A 80 -10.93 -2.60 -17.29
CA ALA A 80 -9.84 -2.03 -16.53
C ALA A 80 -9.86 -0.50 -16.57
N ILE A 81 -9.21 0.12 -15.59
CA ILE A 81 -8.84 1.54 -15.60
C ILE A 81 -7.33 1.69 -15.78
N LYS A 82 -6.92 2.74 -16.50
CA LYS A 82 -5.51 3.08 -16.65
C LYS A 82 -5.08 3.96 -15.48
N VAL A 83 -4.07 3.51 -14.75
CA VAL A 83 -3.41 4.27 -13.70
C VAL A 83 -2.00 4.60 -14.17
N GLU A 84 -1.66 5.88 -14.16
CA GLU A 84 -0.32 6.33 -14.53
C GLU A 84 0.72 5.80 -13.55
N LEU A 85 1.87 5.43 -14.09
CA LEU A 85 3.02 4.99 -13.31
C LEU A 85 4.16 5.97 -13.58
N HIS A 86 4.65 6.61 -12.52
CA HIS A 86 5.78 7.51 -12.67
C HIS A 86 7.02 6.73 -13.14
N ARG A 87 7.67 7.21 -14.22
CA ARG A 87 8.80 6.54 -14.90
C ARG A 87 9.94 6.13 -13.96
N ASP A 88 10.14 6.89 -12.88
CA ASP A 88 11.25 6.66 -11.95
C ASP A 88 10.95 5.64 -10.83
N VAL A 89 9.72 5.15 -10.70
CA VAL A 89 9.33 4.18 -9.65
C VAL A 89 10.20 2.93 -9.73
N PHE A 90 10.37 2.41 -10.96
CA PHE A 90 11.16 1.21 -11.23
C PHE A 90 12.55 1.52 -11.81
N GLY A 91 13.01 2.77 -11.76
CA GLY A 91 14.35 3.17 -12.24
C GLY A 91 14.65 2.76 -13.69
N GLN A 92 13.62 2.51 -14.49
CA GLN A 92 13.64 2.19 -15.90
C GLN A 92 12.47 2.95 -16.53
N THR A 93 12.66 3.50 -17.72
CA THR A 93 11.59 4.19 -18.45
C THR A 93 10.52 3.19 -18.84
N VAL A 94 9.55 2.98 -17.94
CA VAL A 94 8.35 2.17 -18.21
C VAL A 94 7.22 3.15 -18.48
N ASP A 95 6.99 3.45 -19.75
CA ASP A 95 5.88 4.31 -20.21
C ASP A 95 4.58 3.51 -20.42
N VAL A 96 4.39 2.43 -19.65
CA VAL A 96 3.20 1.59 -19.73
C VAL A 96 2.34 1.82 -18.50
N PRO A 97 1.09 2.28 -18.64
CA PRO A 97 0.20 2.47 -17.51
C PRO A 97 -0.19 1.13 -16.89
N ILE A 98 -0.48 1.16 -15.58
CA ILE A 98 -1.05 0.03 -14.86
C ILE A 98 -2.51 -0.11 -15.31
N HIS A 99 -2.87 -1.30 -15.80
CA HIS A 99 -4.26 -1.61 -16.12
C HIS A 99 -4.90 -2.27 -14.91
N MET A 100 -5.40 -1.46 -13.99
CA MET A 100 -6.05 -1.94 -12.76
C MET A 100 -7.44 -2.46 -13.10
N ALA A 101 -7.73 -3.70 -12.72
CA ALA A 101 -9.03 -4.34 -12.88
C ALA A 101 -9.83 -4.30 -11.56
N LEU A 102 -11.11 -4.65 -11.60
CA LEU A 102 -11.94 -4.71 -10.39
C LEU A 102 -11.40 -5.74 -9.40
N GLU A 103 -10.88 -6.87 -9.91
CA GLU A 103 -10.30 -7.95 -9.11
C GLU A 103 -9.13 -7.47 -8.25
N ASP A 104 -8.34 -6.50 -8.74
CA ASP A 104 -7.22 -5.94 -7.98
C ASP A 104 -7.71 -5.25 -6.69
N ILE A 105 -8.87 -4.59 -6.74
CA ILE A 105 -9.51 -3.94 -5.60
C ILE A 105 -10.17 -4.98 -4.69
N GLU A 106 -10.94 -5.90 -5.28
CA GLU A 106 -11.66 -6.92 -4.53
C GLU A 106 -10.69 -7.80 -3.73
N PHE A 107 -9.56 -8.20 -4.32
CA PHE A 107 -8.61 -9.09 -3.64
C PHE A 107 -7.92 -8.41 -2.47
N VAL A 108 -7.62 -7.11 -2.57
CA VAL A 108 -7.11 -6.32 -1.43
C VAL A 108 -8.17 -6.23 -0.34
N CYS A 109 -9.41 -5.89 -0.69
CA CYS A 109 -10.46 -5.60 0.29
C CYS A 109 -11.02 -6.85 0.99
N THR A 110 -11.11 -7.96 0.28
CA THR A 110 -11.72 -9.21 0.74
C THR A 110 -10.71 -10.26 1.20
N SER A 111 -9.45 -9.86 1.41
CA SER A 111 -8.41 -10.72 1.99
C SER A 111 -8.14 -11.97 1.15
N GLN A 112 -7.88 -11.77 -0.14
CA GLN A 112 -7.50 -12.83 -1.08
C GLN A 112 -6.02 -12.75 -1.48
N LYS A 113 -5.56 -13.71 -2.28
CA LYS A 113 -4.21 -13.74 -2.84
C LYS A 113 -4.00 -12.53 -3.76
N LEU A 114 -3.08 -11.65 -3.39
CA LEU A 114 -2.88 -10.38 -4.11
C LEU A 114 -2.34 -10.58 -5.53
N THR A 115 -2.86 -9.76 -6.44
CA THR A 115 -2.41 -9.68 -7.84
C THR A 115 -1.08 -8.92 -7.95
N ASN A 116 -0.44 -9.04 -9.12
CA ASN A 116 0.75 -8.24 -9.44
C ASN A 116 0.45 -6.73 -9.41
N ASN A 117 -0.70 -6.32 -9.92
CA ASN A 117 -1.11 -4.90 -9.93
C ASN A 117 -1.30 -4.35 -8.52
N ALA A 118 -1.90 -5.12 -7.59
CA ALA A 118 -2.06 -4.69 -6.20
C ALA A 118 -0.70 -4.35 -5.56
N ILE A 119 0.33 -5.19 -5.77
CA ILE A 119 1.70 -4.96 -5.31
C ILE A 119 2.34 -3.76 -6.01
N VAL A 120 2.18 -3.62 -7.33
CA VAL A 120 2.71 -2.48 -8.11
C VAL A 120 2.12 -1.15 -7.64
N LEU A 121 0.81 -1.09 -7.40
CA LEU A 121 0.13 0.11 -6.92
C LEU A 121 0.58 0.48 -5.52
N PHE A 122 0.82 -0.52 -4.66
CA PHE A 122 1.38 -0.26 -3.33
C PHE A 122 2.83 0.23 -3.38
N ILE A 123 3.65 -0.29 -4.29
CA ILE A 123 5.01 0.22 -4.52
C ILE A 123 4.96 1.68 -5.00
N ARG A 124 4.05 2.00 -5.92
CA ARG A 124 3.83 3.38 -6.38
C ARG A 124 3.45 4.28 -5.22
N PHE A 125 2.52 3.85 -4.37
CA PHE A 125 2.15 4.54 -3.14
C PHE A 125 3.36 4.80 -2.23
N LEU A 126 4.17 3.77 -1.92
CA LEU A 126 5.37 3.94 -1.10
C LEU A 126 6.39 4.91 -1.72
N TYR A 127 6.56 4.87 -3.03
CA TYR A 127 7.46 5.76 -3.76
C TYR A 127 7.01 7.23 -3.71
N GLU A 128 5.71 7.48 -3.89
CA GLU A 128 5.10 8.82 -3.84
C GLU A 128 5.00 9.34 -2.39
N LYS A 129 4.78 8.47 -1.40
CA LYS A 129 4.79 8.84 0.03
C LYS A 129 6.14 9.39 0.49
N LEU A 130 7.23 9.09 -0.23
CA LEU A 130 8.56 9.62 0.00
C LEU A 130 8.84 10.91 -0.80
N ASP A 131 7.86 11.50 -1.49
CA ASP A 131 8.05 12.78 -2.17
C ASP A 131 8.42 13.89 -1.19
N GLY A 132 9.44 14.68 -1.54
CA GLY A 132 10.03 15.69 -0.65
C GLY A 132 10.92 15.11 0.46
N ASP A 133 10.96 13.79 0.64
CA ASP A 133 11.81 13.13 1.62
C ASP A 133 13.21 12.83 1.04
N ALA A 134 14.26 13.32 1.71
CA ALA A 134 15.64 13.07 1.32
C ALA A 134 15.99 11.56 1.24
N ARG A 135 15.29 10.73 2.02
CA ARG A 135 15.45 9.26 2.07
C ARG A 135 14.92 8.58 0.81
N LYS A 136 14.09 9.23 -0.02
CA LYS A 136 13.55 8.65 -1.26
C LYS A 136 14.64 8.07 -2.17
N THR A 137 15.77 8.76 -2.25
CA THR A 137 16.93 8.34 -3.03
C THR A 137 17.57 7.05 -2.52
N LYS A 138 17.31 6.64 -1.28
CA LYS A 138 17.90 5.46 -0.65
C LYS A 138 17.15 4.17 -0.99
N PHE A 139 15.92 4.24 -1.50
CA PHE A 139 15.08 3.07 -1.77
C PHE A 139 14.80 2.90 -3.25
N GLY A 140 15.08 1.73 -3.81
CA GLY A 140 14.64 1.35 -5.15
C GLY A 140 13.66 0.17 -5.10
N PHE A 141 12.78 0.06 -6.08
CA PHE A 141 11.80 -1.03 -6.18
C PHE A 141 11.85 -1.68 -7.56
N MET A 142 11.95 -2.99 -7.69
CA MET A 142 11.85 -3.72 -8.95
C MET A 142 10.38 -3.93 -9.34
N ASN A 143 10.08 -3.89 -10.64
CA ASN A 143 8.76 -4.27 -11.13
C ASN A 143 8.56 -5.78 -10.95
N PRO A 144 7.57 -6.24 -10.15
CA PRO A 144 7.38 -7.66 -9.91
C PRO A 144 7.07 -8.48 -11.17
N ALA A 145 6.55 -7.87 -12.24
CA ALA A 145 6.36 -8.56 -13.53
C ALA A 145 7.68 -9.04 -14.15
N ALA A 146 8.81 -8.36 -13.87
CA ALA A 146 10.12 -8.72 -14.39
C ALA A 146 10.81 -9.86 -13.63
N VAL A 147 10.26 -10.26 -12.48
CA VAL A 147 10.74 -11.36 -11.63
C VAL A 147 9.63 -12.40 -11.34
N HIS A 148 8.60 -12.39 -12.19
CA HIS A 148 7.48 -13.31 -12.11
C HIS A 148 7.88 -14.74 -12.51
N PHE A 149 7.23 -15.76 -11.93
CA PHE A 149 7.58 -17.17 -12.15
C PHE A 149 7.55 -17.64 -13.61
N SER A 150 6.70 -17.01 -14.42
CA SER A 150 6.58 -17.33 -15.85
C SER A 150 7.74 -16.78 -16.69
N VAL A 151 8.55 -15.89 -16.13
CA VAL A 151 9.74 -15.34 -16.80
C VAL A 151 10.82 -16.41 -16.79
N ASN A 152 11.43 -16.65 -17.95
CA ASN A 152 12.53 -17.61 -18.03
C ASN A 152 13.72 -17.15 -17.18
N LYS A 153 14.49 -18.12 -16.65
CA LYS A 153 15.56 -17.85 -15.68
C LYS A 153 16.61 -16.85 -16.18
N THR A 154 16.95 -16.90 -17.46
CA THR A 154 17.96 -16.02 -18.06
C THR A 154 17.48 -14.57 -18.10
N GLU A 155 16.24 -14.34 -18.52
CA GLU A 155 15.64 -13.00 -18.55
C GLU A 155 15.39 -12.44 -17.15
N LEU A 156 15.04 -13.29 -16.18
CA LEU A 156 14.98 -12.89 -14.77
C LEU A 156 16.35 -12.40 -14.29
N VAL A 157 17.41 -13.18 -14.50
CA VAL A 157 18.78 -12.80 -14.12
C VAL A 157 19.19 -11.49 -14.78
N LYS A 158 18.93 -11.33 -16.09
CA LYS A 158 19.22 -10.09 -16.82
C LYS A 158 18.46 -8.89 -16.26
N SER A 159 17.16 -9.06 -16.00
CA SER A 159 16.30 -7.99 -15.48
C SER A 159 16.78 -7.49 -14.12
N VAL A 160 17.07 -8.41 -13.20
CA VAL A 160 17.59 -8.05 -11.87
C VAL A 160 18.98 -7.42 -12.00
N LEU A 161 19.86 -8.01 -12.81
CA LEU A 161 21.21 -7.51 -13.03
C LEU A 161 21.20 -6.07 -13.57
N ASN A 162 20.43 -5.79 -14.62
CA ASN A 162 20.32 -4.45 -15.20
C ASN A 162 19.82 -3.46 -14.16
N ARG A 163 18.77 -3.81 -13.43
CA ARG A 163 18.25 -2.94 -12.38
C ARG A 163 19.29 -2.61 -11.31
N LEU A 164 20.03 -3.61 -10.85
CA LEU A 164 21.05 -3.40 -9.83
C LEU A 164 22.23 -2.57 -10.36
N LYS A 165 22.70 -2.79 -11.60
CA LYS A 165 23.78 -1.98 -12.17
C LYS A 165 23.46 -0.48 -12.13
N ASP A 166 22.24 -0.11 -12.50
CA ASP A 166 21.83 1.30 -12.60
C ASP A 166 21.58 1.93 -11.22
N SER A 167 21.14 1.12 -10.25
CA SER A 167 20.65 1.61 -8.96
C SER A 167 21.66 1.51 -7.81
N VAL A 168 22.62 0.59 -7.85
CA VAL A 168 23.56 0.35 -6.73
C VAL A 168 24.35 1.60 -6.29
N PRO A 169 24.80 2.49 -7.20
CA PRO A 169 25.55 3.68 -6.79
C PRO A 169 24.74 4.67 -5.94
N SER A 170 23.41 4.69 -6.06
CA SER A 170 22.55 5.72 -5.47
C SER A 170 21.56 5.19 -4.44
N ARG A 171 21.14 3.93 -4.54
CA ARG A 171 20.16 3.29 -3.64
C ARG A 171 20.84 2.41 -2.58
N LYS A 172 20.40 2.51 -1.33
CA LYS A 172 20.87 1.66 -0.22
C LYS A 172 20.10 0.34 -0.13
N TYR A 173 18.79 0.39 -0.37
CA TYR A 173 17.91 -0.78 -0.39
C TYR A 173 17.24 -0.88 -1.76
N ILE A 174 17.25 -2.07 -2.35
CA ILE A 174 16.49 -2.36 -3.57
C ILE A 174 15.54 -3.53 -3.28
N PHE A 175 14.25 -3.24 -3.27
CA PHE A 175 13.17 -4.19 -3.04
C PHE A 175 12.84 -4.95 -4.32
N ILE A 176 12.80 -6.27 -4.25
CA ILE A 176 12.53 -7.18 -5.37
C ILE A 176 11.40 -8.13 -4.92
N PRO A 177 10.13 -7.71 -5.05
CA PRO A 177 8.99 -8.57 -4.77
C PRO A 177 8.86 -9.62 -5.87
N CYS A 178 8.92 -10.89 -5.52
CA CYS A 178 8.84 -12.00 -6.46
C CYS A 178 7.53 -12.76 -6.27
N ASN A 179 6.81 -12.96 -7.37
CA ASN A 179 5.69 -13.90 -7.43
C ASN A 179 6.17 -15.24 -7.98
N THR A 180 6.04 -16.29 -7.19
CA THR A 180 6.48 -17.64 -7.54
C THR A 180 5.37 -18.49 -8.19
N GLY A 181 4.24 -17.85 -8.53
CA GLY A 181 3.06 -18.38 -9.19
C GLY A 181 1.89 -18.58 -8.24
N ILE A 182 2.18 -19.00 -7.01
CA ILE A 182 1.18 -19.22 -5.96
C ILE A 182 1.52 -18.52 -4.65
N HIS A 183 2.69 -17.88 -4.57
CA HIS A 183 3.23 -17.32 -3.35
C HIS A 183 4.07 -16.08 -3.62
N TRP A 184 3.96 -15.10 -2.73
CA TRP A 184 4.76 -13.88 -2.77
C TRP A 184 5.91 -13.94 -1.76
N VAL A 185 7.10 -13.55 -2.21
CA VAL A 185 8.30 -13.42 -1.37
C VAL A 185 8.96 -12.09 -1.66
N LEU A 186 9.72 -11.57 -0.69
CA LEU A 186 10.49 -10.36 -0.88
C LEU A 186 11.99 -10.69 -0.84
N ILE A 187 12.70 -10.32 -1.90
CA ILE A 187 14.16 -10.22 -1.86
C ILE A 187 14.51 -8.75 -1.67
N VAL A 188 15.44 -8.46 -0.77
CA VAL A 188 15.99 -7.11 -0.55
C VAL A 188 17.48 -7.15 -0.83
N PHE A 189 17.92 -6.39 -1.83
CA PHE A 189 19.35 -6.19 -2.05
C PHE A 189 19.83 -5.02 -1.18
N PHE A 190 20.76 -5.31 -0.27
CA PHE A 190 21.37 -4.35 0.64
C PHE A 190 22.87 -4.62 0.72
N ASP A 191 23.67 -3.58 0.47
CA ASP A 191 25.13 -3.60 0.65
C ASP A 191 25.89 -4.73 -0.07
N GLY A 192 25.36 -5.20 -1.21
CA GLY A 192 25.97 -6.30 -1.96
C GLY A 192 25.39 -7.69 -1.67
N ILE A 193 24.47 -7.79 -0.72
CA ILE A 193 23.91 -9.03 -0.20
C ILE A 193 22.40 -9.06 -0.49
N PHE A 194 21.91 -10.23 -0.89
CA PHE A 194 20.48 -10.50 -1.05
C PHE A 194 19.90 -11.08 0.24
N TYR A 195 18.91 -10.41 0.82
CA TYR A 195 18.15 -10.86 1.98
C TYR A 195 16.81 -11.40 1.51
N TYR A 196 16.50 -12.63 1.87
CA TYR A 196 15.27 -13.32 1.49
C TYR A 196 14.29 -13.34 2.67
N LEU A 197 13.11 -12.75 2.46
CA LEU A 197 12.02 -12.74 3.43
C LEU A 197 10.86 -13.55 2.88
N ASN A 198 10.46 -14.55 3.64
CA ASN A 198 9.39 -15.47 3.29
C ASN A 198 8.40 -15.59 4.45
N SER A 199 7.15 -15.18 4.25
CA SER A 199 6.10 -15.29 5.26
C SER A 199 5.71 -16.74 5.57
N LEU A 200 6.01 -17.70 4.68
CA LEU A 200 5.88 -19.12 5.01
C LEU A 200 7.11 -19.62 5.77
N ASP A 201 6.86 -20.54 6.70
CA ASP A 201 7.92 -21.29 7.39
C ASP A 201 8.34 -22.54 6.58
N GLU A 202 8.54 -22.33 5.27
CA GLU A 202 8.98 -23.37 4.34
C GLU A 202 10.37 -23.03 3.80
N LYS A 203 11.30 -24.00 3.85
CA LYS A 203 12.61 -23.86 3.21
C LYS A 203 12.50 -23.99 1.70
N CYS A 204 13.23 -23.13 0.99
CA CYS A 204 13.84 -23.39 -0.32
C CYS A 204 12.92 -23.93 -1.44
N ARG A 205 11.63 -23.60 -1.49
CA ARG A 205 10.74 -24.11 -2.55
C ARG A 205 11.06 -23.56 -3.95
N TYR A 206 11.53 -22.31 -4.05
CA TYR A 206 11.51 -21.56 -5.32
C TYR A 206 12.89 -21.31 -5.97
N LYS A 207 13.96 -21.91 -5.43
CA LYS A 207 15.35 -21.88 -5.96
C LYS A 207 15.94 -20.50 -6.33
N LEU A 208 15.34 -19.38 -5.91
CA LEU A 208 15.74 -18.00 -6.28
C LEU A 208 17.21 -17.66 -5.95
N GLU A 209 17.80 -18.33 -4.97
CA GLU A 209 19.21 -18.20 -4.60
C GLU A 209 20.17 -18.47 -5.78
N GLU A 210 19.85 -19.45 -6.65
CA GLU A 210 20.68 -19.81 -7.80
C GLU A 210 20.77 -18.66 -8.81
N GLN A 211 19.62 -18.06 -9.13
CA GLN A 211 19.52 -16.89 -10.00
C GLN A 211 20.25 -15.69 -9.36
N MET A 212 20.03 -15.41 -8.07
CA MET A 212 20.70 -14.31 -7.38
C MET A 212 22.22 -14.53 -7.23
N SER A 213 22.69 -15.77 -7.15
CA SER A 213 24.11 -16.11 -7.21
C SER A 213 24.72 -15.71 -8.55
N THR A 214 24.03 -15.99 -9.65
CA THR A 214 24.46 -15.60 -10.99
C THR A 214 24.51 -14.08 -11.15
N VAL A 215 23.49 -13.37 -10.66
CA VAL A 215 23.46 -11.90 -10.62
C VAL A 215 24.63 -11.36 -9.80
N SER A 216 24.90 -11.93 -8.63
CA SER A 216 26.02 -11.52 -7.77
C SER A 216 27.37 -11.69 -8.44
N LYS A 217 27.61 -12.84 -9.10
CA LYS A 217 28.85 -13.10 -9.86
C LYS A 217 29.02 -12.09 -11.00
N ALA A 218 27.94 -11.77 -11.72
CA ALA A 218 27.97 -10.80 -12.79
C ALA A 218 28.26 -9.37 -12.27
N LEU A 219 27.65 -8.95 -11.17
CA LEU A 219 27.92 -7.65 -10.55
C LEU A 219 29.36 -7.51 -10.06
N ARG A 220 29.95 -8.59 -9.51
CA ARG A 220 31.39 -8.62 -9.14
C ARG A 220 32.30 -8.41 -10.34
N LYS A 221 32.02 -9.08 -11.47
CA LYS A 221 32.78 -8.90 -12.72
C LYS A 221 32.73 -7.48 -13.27
N LEU A 222 31.67 -6.73 -12.94
CA LEU A 222 31.48 -5.34 -13.37
C LEU A 222 32.07 -4.31 -12.39
N GLY A 223 32.81 -4.74 -11.36
CA GLY A 223 33.49 -3.83 -10.43
C GLY A 223 32.56 -3.08 -9.48
N VAL A 224 31.32 -3.53 -9.31
CA VAL A 224 30.38 -2.93 -8.35
C VAL A 224 30.91 -3.22 -6.94
N LYS A 225 31.43 -2.18 -6.25
CA LYS A 225 31.97 -2.26 -4.88
C LYS A 225 30.93 -2.84 -3.92
N ARG A 226 31.35 -3.76 -3.05
CA ARG A 226 30.50 -4.45 -2.07
C ARG A 226 31.27 -4.65 -0.77
N SER A 227 30.53 -5.02 0.28
CA SER A 227 31.08 -5.64 1.48
C SER A 227 32.11 -6.72 1.13
N GLU A 228 33.21 -6.78 1.89
CA GLU A 228 34.27 -7.79 1.77
C GLU A 228 33.78 -9.21 2.16
N GLU A 229 32.54 -9.33 2.63
CA GLU A 229 31.94 -10.60 3.00
C GLU A 229 31.84 -11.56 1.81
N LYS A 230 32.19 -12.84 2.07
CA LYS A 230 31.99 -13.93 1.12
C LYS A 230 30.51 -14.27 0.91
N VAL A 231 29.63 -13.81 1.80
CA VAL A 231 28.19 -14.07 1.79
C VAL A 231 27.50 -13.17 0.75
N PHE A 232 26.64 -13.75 -0.09
CA PHE A 232 25.82 -12.99 -1.04
C PHE A 232 24.32 -13.19 -0.84
N TRP A 233 23.93 -14.16 -0.01
CA TRP A 233 22.55 -14.56 0.22
C TRP A 233 22.33 -14.84 1.71
N VAL A 234 21.25 -14.30 2.26
CA VAL A 234 20.86 -14.44 3.66
C VAL A 234 19.36 -14.74 3.73
N ASP A 235 19.01 -15.90 4.27
CA ASP A 235 17.64 -16.25 4.64
C ASP A 235 17.27 -15.59 5.98
N VAL A 236 16.31 -14.67 5.96
CA VAL A 236 15.89 -13.87 7.14
C VAL A 236 14.88 -14.68 7.96
N LYS A 237 15.34 -15.72 8.63
CA LYS A 237 14.47 -16.71 9.31
C LYS A 237 13.46 -16.13 10.31
N HIS A 238 13.81 -15.02 10.96
CA HIS A 238 13.00 -14.40 12.01
C HIS A 238 12.00 -13.36 11.49
N ASN A 239 11.80 -13.25 10.17
CA ASN A 239 10.74 -12.41 9.62
C ASN A 239 9.36 -12.90 10.09
N PRO A 240 8.39 -11.99 10.30
CA PRO A 240 7.00 -12.35 10.63
C PRO A 240 6.43 -13.43 9.71
N LYS A 241 5.68 -14.39 10.25
CA LYS A 241 5.13 -15.51 9.49
C LYS A 241 3.61 -15.42 9.36
N GLN A 242 3.09 -15.78 8.19
CA GLN A 242 1.65 -15.87 7.95
C GLN A 242 1.06 -17.13 8.58
N LYS A 243 -0.25 -17.09 8.87
CA LYS A 243 -0.99 -18.24 9.41
C LYS A 243 -1.80 -18.97 8.34
N GLY A 244 -2.37 -18.24 7.39
CA GLY A 244 -3.13 -18.79 6.26
C GLY A 244 -2.30 -18.95 4.99
N ASP A 245 -2.99 -19.00 3.86
CA ASP A 245 -2.42 -19.25 2.53
C ASP A 245 -2.54 -18.05 1.57
N TRP A 246 -3.09 -16.92 2.00
CA TRP A 246 -3.39 -15.76 1.14
C TRP A 246 -2.61 -14.50 1.52
N GLU A 247 -2.07 -14.44 2.73
CA GLU A 247 -1.50 -13.22 3.31
C GLU A 247 -0.15 -12.84 2.70
N CYS A 248 0.51 -13.74 1.98
CA CYS A 248 1.88 -13.56 1.48
C CYS A 248 2.13 -12.22 0.78
N GLY A 249 1.19 -11.75 -0.05
CA GLY A 249 1.28 -10.46 -0.72
C GLY A 249 1.23 -9.28 0.25
N PHE A 250 0.38 -9.34 1.27
CA PHE A 250 0.30 -8.32 2.33
C PHE A 250 1.56 -8.31 3.20
N PHE A 251 2.15 -9.48 3.48
CA PHE A 251 3.42 -9.55 4.20
C PHE A 251 4.55 -8.91 3.39
N VAL A 252 4.59 -9.09 2.06
CA VAL A 252 5.55 -8.38 1.19
C VAL A 252 5.36 -6.85 1.28
N MET A 253 4.11 -6.36 1.27
CA MET A 253 3.82 -4.94 1.47
C MET A 253 4.32 -4.44 2.84
N LEU A 254 4.00 -5.17 3.91
CA LEU A 254 4.42 -4.86 5.28
C LEU A 254 5.94 -4.84 5.44
N TYR A 255 6.66 -5.82 4.87
CA TYR A 255 8.12 -5.83 4.95
C TYR A 255 8.75 -4.60 4.28
N MET A 256 8.27 -4.21 3.09
CA MET A 256 8.79 -3.02 2.40
C MET A 256 8.55 -1.76 3.23
N LYS A 257 7.31 -1.59 3.75
CA LYS A 257 6.95 -0.46 4.61
C LYS A 257 7.81 -0.42 5.87
N HIS A 258 7.93 -1.56 6.57
CA HIS A 258 8.71 -1.67 7.80
C HIS A 258 10.19 -1.29 7.59
N ILE A 259 10.81 -1.74 6.49
CA ILE A 259 12.21 -1.40 6.18
C ILE A 259 12.36 0.11 5.94
N ILE A 260 11.42 0.73 5.20
CA ILE A 260 11.43 2.18 4.94
C ILE A 260 11.29 2.95 6.26
N GLU A 261 10.34 2.57 7.11
CA GLU A 261 10.08 3.23 8.39
C GLU A 261 11.22 3.04 9.40
N SER A 262 11.96 1.94 9.31
CA SER A 262 13.10 1.63 10.20
C SER A 262 14.41 2.32 9.81
N TYR A 263 14.45 3.05 8.69
CA TYR A 263 15.68 3.61 8.15
C TYR A 263 16.40 4.57 9.11
N ASP A 264 15.66 5.42 9.80
CA ASP A 264 16.22 6.47 10.67
C ASP A 264 16.64 5.95 12.05
N THR A 265 16.03 4.87 12.53
CA THR A 265 16.27 4.35 13.88
C THR A 265 17.53 3.50 13.93
N SER A 266 17.89 2.84 12.82
CA SER A 266 19.17 2.18 12.67
C SER A 266 19.36 1.76 11.20
N MET A 267 20.47 2.16 10.56
CA MET A 267 20.84 1.75 9.19
C MET A 267 21.26 0.28 9.12
N ARG A 268 20.35 -0.61 9.51
CA ARG A 268 20.59 -2.05 9.68
C ARG A 268 20.27 -2.82 8.41
N ASN A 269 20.90 -3.97 8.29
CA ASN A 269 20.50 -4.93 7.28
C ASN A 269 19.12 -5.53 7.61
N PRO A 270 18.39 -6.08 6.62
CA PRO A 270 17.08 -6.69 6.86
C PRO A 270 17.09 -7.77 7.95
N LYS A 271 18.14 -8.59 8.05
CA LYS A 271 18.23 -9.64 9.10
C LYS A 271 18.18 -9.07 10.52
N GLU A 272 18.77 -7.91 10.74
CA GLU A 272 18.76 -7.24 12.04
C GLU A 272 17.50 -6.39 12.29
N MET A 273 16.80 -5.97 11.24
CA MET A 273 15.50 -5.28 11.36
C MET A 273 14.42 -6.25 11.83
N PHE A 274 14.40 -7.46 11.27
CA PHE A 274 13.43 -8.50 11.60
C PHE A 274 13.96 -9.43 12.72
N LYS A 275 14.11 -8.88 13.92
CA LYS A 275 14.51 -9.67 15.11
C LYS A 275 13.39 -10.60 15.58
N SER A 276 13.79 -11.64 16.31
CA SER A 276 12.88 -12.63 16.90
C SER A 276 11.75 -11.96 17.70
N GLY A 277 10.51 -12.43 17.49
CA GLY A 277 9.32 -12.00 18.21
C GLY A 277 8.40 -11.02 17.47
N MET A 278 8.83 -10.46 16.33
CA MET A 278 7.96 -9.63 15.50
C MET A 278 6.90 -10.49 14.81
N ASN A 279 5.64 -10.06 14.88
CA ASN A 279 4.52 -10.73 14.24
C ASN A 279 3.63 -9.71 13.53
N TYR A 280 3.03 -10.12 12.42
CA TYR A 280 1.96 -9.39 11.77
C TYR A 280 0.67 -10.17 11.89
N GLY A 281 -0.40 -9.49 12.24
CA GLY A 281 -1.74 -10.05 12.37
C GLY A 281 -2.76 -9.26 11.55
N ALA A 282 -4.03 -9.47 11.89
CA ALA A 282 -5.14 -8.82 11.19
C ALA A 282 -5.12 -7.30 11.32
N THR A 283 -4.54 -6.74 12.39
CA THR A 283 -4.44 -5.29 12.58
C THR A 283 -3.52 -4.65 11.55
N GLU A 284 -2.29 -5.16 11.42
CA GLU A 284 -1.30 -4.63 10.48
C GLU A 284 -1.74 -4.82 9.02
N ILE A 285 -2.37 -5.96 8.71
CA ILE A 285 -2.92 -6.22 7.37
C ILE A 285 -4.02 -5.23 7.03
N ASP A 286 -4.95 -4.97 7.94
CA ASP A 286 -6.05 -4.04 7.64
C ASP A 286 -5.60 -2.58 7.65
N GLU A 287 -4.52 -2.22 8.35
CA GLU A 287 -3.88 -0.92 8.19
C GLU A 287 -3.34 -0.72 6.78
N ILE A 288 -2.61 -1.71 6.23
CA ILE A 288 -2.13 -1.67 4.84
C ILE A 288 -3.28 -1.61 3.85
N LYS A 289 -4.37 -2.37 4.08
CA LYS A 289 -5.56 -2.31 3.23
C LYS A 289 -6.20 -0.92 3.24
N ARG A 290 -6.25 -0.25 4.39
CA ARG A 290 -6.74 1.14 4.48
C ARG A 290 -5.83 2.10 3.73
N GLU A 291 -4.52 2.04 3.95
CA GLU A 291 -3.57 2.90 3.22
C GLU A 291 -3.69 2.71 1.71
N TRP A 292 -3.82 1.46 1.25
CA TRP A 292 -4.03 1.15 -0.16
C TRP A 292 -5.38 1.69 -0.68
N MET A 293 -6.47 1.46 0.06
CA MET A 293 -7.80 1.97 -0.26
C MET A 293 -7.83 3.50 -0.35
N ASP A 294 -7.23 4.18 0.63
CA ASP A 294 -7.17 5.64 0.70
C ASP A 294 -6.37 6.21 -0.46
N TYR A 295 -5.31 5.51 -0.87
CA TYR A 295 -4.51 5.88 -2.04
C TYR A 295 -5.28 5.70 -3.37
N ILE A 296 -6.08 4.65 -3.50
CA ILE A 296 -6.82 4.35 -4.74
C ILE A 296 -8.15 5.12 -4.83
N SER A 297 -8.77 5.50 -3.72
CA SER A 297 -10.08 6.16 -3.70
C SER A 297 -10.14 7.43 -4.58
N PRO A 298 -9.20 8.39 -4.49
CA PRO A 298 -9.22 9.59 -5.33
C PRO A 298 -9.10 9.28 -6.84
N ILE A 299 -8.43 8.19 -7.21
CA ILE A 299 -8.28 7.75 -8.60
C ILE A 299 -9.65 7.31 -9.14
N LEU A 300 -10.42 6.54 -8.36
CA LEU A 300 -11.77 6.11 -8.74
C LEU A 300 -12.75 7.28 -8.80
N GLU A 301 -12.66 8.23 -7.87
CA GLU A 301 -13.51 9.42 -7.84
C GLU A 301 -13.30 10.30 -9.07
N LYS A 302 -12.05 10.54 -9.47
CA LYS A 302 -11.71 11.32 -10.66
C LYS A 302 -12.31 10.72 -11.94
N ILE A 303 -12.31 9.39 -12.06
CA ILE A 303 -12.89 8.66 -13.20
C ILE A 303 -14.43 8.75 -13.19
N SER A 304 -15.04 8.64 -12.02
CA SER A 304 -16.48 8.76 -11.83
C SER A 304 -16.98 10.15 -12.26
N PHE A 305 -16.27 11.20 -11.83
CA PHE A 305 -16.60 12.58 -12.20
C PHE A 305 -16.48 12.83 -13.71
N THR A 306 -15.39 12.37 -14.35
CA THR A 306 -15.24 12.50 -15.81
C THR A 306 -16.31 11.71 -16.58
N ALA A 307 -16.77 10.58 -16.07
CA ALA A 307 -17.87 9.84 -16.67
C ALA A 307 -19.20 10.62 -16.55
N HIS A 308 -19.46 11.24 -15.40
CA HIS A 308 -20.66 12.06 -15.19
C HIS A 308 -20.67 13.30 -16.09
N GLU A 309 -19.56 14.03 -16.20
CA GLU A 309 -19.45 15.17 -17.13
C GLU A 309 -19.64 14.76 -18.60
N ARG A 310 -19.09 13.62 -19.02
CA ARG A 310 -19.29 13.10 -20.38
C ARG A 310 -20.75 12.72 -20.63
N ASN A 311 -21.42 12.11 -19.65
CA ASN A 311 -22.84 11.77 -19.75
C ASN A 311 -23.73 13.02 -19.72
N PHE A 312 -23.39 14.03 -18.93
CA PHE A 312 -24.06 15.33 -18.92
C PHE A 312 -23.90 16.04 -20.28
N LYS A 313 -22.67 16.10 -20.83
CA LYS A 313 -22.41 16.65 -22.18
C LYS A 313 -23.10 15.86 -23.30
N ARG A 314 -23.19 14.52 -23.19
CA ARG A 314 -23.93 13.68 -24.14
C ARG A 314 -25.45 13.84 -24.02
N GLY A 315 -25.97 14.04 -22.80
CA GLY A 315 -27.38 14.34 -22.55
C GLY A 315 -27.81 15.71 -23.08
N ILE A 316 -26.88 16.67 -23.15
CA ILE A 316 -27.09 17.99 -23.77
C ILE A 316 -26.99 17.91 -25.31
N CYS A 317 -26.34 16.90 -25.87
CA CYS A 317 -26.12 16.78 -27.32
C CYS A 317 -27.19 15.95 -28.07
N VAL A 318 -28.34 15.67 -27.46
CA VAL A 318 -29.47 15.00 -28.13
C VAL A 318 -30.76 15.76 -27.83
N LYS A 319 -30.88 16.97 -28.39
CA LYS A 319 -32.18 17.62 -28.64
C LYS A 319 -32.07 18.80 -29.61
N GLU A 320 -31.39 18.64 -30.73
CA GLU A 320 -31.62 19.53 -31.88
C GLU A 320 -31.77 18.75 -33.18
N ASN A 321 -33.01 18.81 -33.69
CA ASN A 321 -33.47 18.66 -35.06
C ASN A 321 -33.45 17.27 -35.70
N LEU A 322 -34.66 16.75 -35.94
CA LEU A 322 -35.27 16.75 -37.28
C LEU A 322 -36.72 16.25 -37.19
N THR A 323 -37.70 17.17 -37.34
CA THR A 323 -38.93 17.05 -38.16
C THR A 323 -40.00 18.02 -37.63
N GLY A 324 -40.53 18.88 -38.50
CA GLY A 324 -41.75 19.63 -38.22
C GLY A 324 -41.63 21.15 -38.22
N PHE A 325 -40.99 21.75 -39.22
CA PHE A 325 -41.29 23.14 -39.59
C PHE A 325 -41.82 23.16 -41.03
N ARG A 326 -43.10 22.83 -41.16
CA ARG A 326 -43.94 23.26 -42.28
C ARG A 326 -45.32 23.60 -41.70
N ASP A 327 -45.78 24.78 -42.08
CA ASP A 327 -47.16 25.25 -42.04
C ASP A 327 -47.69 25.70 -40.68
N TYR A 328 -47.36 26.93 -40.28
CA TYR A 328 -48.34 27.82 -39.64
C TYR A 328 -47.97 29.32 -39.67
N LEU A 329 -47.64 29.89 -40.83
CA LEU A 329 -47.67 31.35 -41.04
C LEU A 329 -48.10 31.67 -42.47
N ASN A 330 -49.35 31.35 -42.78
CA ASN A 330 -50.12 31.96 -43.86
C ASN A 330 -51.61 31.67 -43.59
N GLN A 331 -52.25 32.51 -42.78
CA GLN A 331 -53.63 33.01 -42.96
C GLN A 331 -54.12 33.74 -41.70
N ARG A 332 -54.36 35.05 -41.92
CA ARG A 332 -55.17 36.02 -41.15
C ARG A 332 -54.62 36.55 -39.83
#